data_AF-A0A9E0MYU4-F1
#
_entry.id   AF-A0A9E0MYU4-F1
#
_cell.length_a   1.000
_cell.length_b   1.000
_cell.length_c   1.000
_cell.angle_alpha   90.00
_cell.angle_beta   90.00
_cell.angle_gamma   90.00
#
_symmetry.space_group_name_H-M   'P 1'
#
loop_
_entity.id
_entity.type
_entity.pdbx_description
1 polymer ?
#
loop_
_entity_poly.entity_id
_entity_poly.type
_entity_poly.pdbx_seq_one_letter_code
_entity_poly.pdbx_strand_id
1 'polypeptide(L)'
;MRLESKGPHPKVILDLSVSPNAKRTELVGWHDGALRVRLSAPPVDGAANEALRKWLATELGIPQARVTLLRGASGRRKQWAIDAPETKQAFGTRTKQHLAQLCFQQKARLQLL
;
A
#
# COMPACT_ATOMS: atom_id res chain seq x y z
N MET A 1 6.14 9.35 -22.06
CA MET A 1 6.35 7.89 -22.06
C MET A 1 5.38 7.27 -21.08
N ARG A 2 4.20 6.85 -21.55
CA ARG A 2 3.16 6.23 -20.73
C ARG A 2 3.43 4.72 -20.75
N LEU A 3 3.80 4.13 -19.61
CA LEU A 3 3.87 2.69 -19.50
C LEU A 3 2.43 2.16 -19.43
N GLU A 4 1.82 1.99 -20.59
CA GLU A 4 0.55 1.27 -20.74
C GLU A 4 0.83 -0.21 -20.53
N SER A 5 0.80 -0.62 -19.27
CA SER A 5 1.01 -2.01 -18.89
C SER A 5 -0.29 -2.80 -19.11
N LYS A 6 -0.63 -3.05 -20.38
CA LYS A 6 -1.83 -3.78 -20.81
C LYS A 6 -1.53 -5.30 -20.76
N GLY A 7 -1.60 -5.88 -19.57
CA GLY A 7 -1.40 -7.31 -19.28
C GLY A 7 -1.65 -7.58 -17.80
N PRO A 8 -1.97 -8.83 -17.37
CA PRO A 8 -2.19 -9.12 -15.96
C PRO A 8 -0.86 -8.99 -15.20
N HIS A 9 -0.72 -7.92 -14.40
CA HIS A 9 0.38 -7.81 -13.44
C HIS A 9 0.11 -8.72 -12.25
N PRO A 10 1.14 -9.28 -11.62
CA PRO A 10 0.97 -9.97 -10.35
C PRO A 10 0.31 -9.01 -9.36
N LYS A 11 -0.88 -9.37 -8.88
CA LYS A 11 -1.56 -8.63 -7.82
C LYS A 11 -0.98 -9.05 -6.48
N VAL A 12 -0.48 -8.09 -5.72
CA VAL A 12 -0.01 -8.33 -4.35
C VAL A 12 -1.11 -7.93 -3.38
N ILE A 13 -1.38 -8.80 -2.40
CA ILE A 13 -2.30 -8.51 -1.31
C ILE A 13 -1.48 -8.03 -0.10
N LEU A 14 -1.78 -6.83 0.38
CA LEU A 14 -1.19 -6.27 1.58
C LEU A 14 -2.23 -6.19 2.70
N ASP A 15 -1.90 -6.86 3.81
CA ASP A 15 -2.58 -6.64 5.07
C ASP A 15 -1.90 -5.49 5.82
N LEU A 16 -2.68 -4.44 6.10
CA LEU A 16 -2.24 -3.21 6.76
C LEU A 16 -2.95 -3.01 8.09
N SER A 17 -2.21 -2.51 9.09
CA SER A 17 -2.79 -2.03 10.35
C SER A 17 -2.63 -0.52 10.44
N VAL A 18 -3.76 0.19 10.42
CA VAL A 18 -3.83 1.63 10.23
C VAL A 18 -4.13 2.33 11.55
N SER A 19 -3.27 3.27 11.93
CA SER A 19 -3.47 4.15 13.08
C SER A 19 -3.69 5.59 12.60
N PRO A 20 -4.91 6.15 12.71
CA PRO A 20 -5.22 7.52 12.28
C PRO A 20 -4.67 8.57 13.27
N ASN A 21 -4.85 9.85 12.95
CA ASN A 21 -4.51 11.01 13.79
C ASN A 21 -3.03 11.08 14.23
N ALA A 22 -2.11 10.60 13.39
CA ALA A 22 -0.69 10.71 13.65
C ALA A 22 -0.14 12.09 13.28
N LYS A 23 0.98 12.49 13.90
CA LYS A 23 1.67 13.75 13.54
C LYS A 23 2.14 13.76 12.08
N ARG A 24 2.48 12.59 11.53
CA ARG A 24 2.90 12.40 10.14
C ARG A 24 2.38 11.06 9.62
N THR A 25 2.17 10.99 8.31
CA THR A 25 1.88 9.72 7.62
C THR A 25 3.19 8.98 7.36
N GLU A 26 3.31 7.75 7.87
CA GLU A 26 4.56 6.99 7.82
C GLU A 26 4.33 5.47 7.93
N LEU A 27 5.24 4.72 7.32
CA LEU A 27 5.40 3.29 7.54
C LEU A 27 6.16 3.06 8.84
N VAL A 28 5.61 2.24 9.75
CA VAL A 28 6.26 1.95 11.03
C VAL A 28 6.99 0.60 11.00
N GLY A 29 6.51 -0.34 10.19
CA GLY A 29 7.05 -1.70 10.09
C GLY A 29 6.01 -2.77 10.37
N TRP A 30 6.44 -4.02 10.46
CA TRP A 30 5.55 -5.16 10.71
C TRP A 30 5.10 -5.23 12.15
N HIS A 31 3.81 -5.50 12.36
CA HIS A 31 3.23 -5.72 13.67
C HIS A 31 2.01 -6.64 13.55
N ASP A 32 1.97 -7.71 14.33
CA ASP A 32 0.82 -8.61 14.42
C ASP A 32 0.37 -9.12 13.03
N GLY A 33 1.32 -9.59 12.21
CA GLY A 33 1.03 -10.12 10.87
C GLY A 33 0.56 -9.11 9.81
N ALA A 34 0.61 -7.80 10.08
CA ALA A 34 0.35 -6.77 9.08
C ALA A 34 1.39 -5.66 9.10
N LEU A 35 1.48 -4.94 7.99
CA LEU A 35 2.35 -3.78 7.90
C LEU A 35 1.64 -2.56 8.53
N ARG A 36 2.23 -2.02 9.59
CA ARG A 36 1.64 -0.92 10.35
C ARG A 36 1.92 0.42 9.68
N VAL A 37 0.85 1.17 9.42
CA VAL A 37 0.88 2.50 8.82
C VAL A 37 0.21 3.48 9.75
N ARG A 38 0.88 4.58 10.03
CA ARG A 38 0.29 5.74 10.72
C ARG A 38 -0.18 6.72 9.68
N LEU A 39 -1.38 7.25 9.82
CA LEU A 39 -1.95 8.26 8.94
C LEU A 39 -2.19 9.53 9.72
N SER A 40 -1.82 10.67 9.13
CA SER A 40 -2.22 11.97 9.66
C SER A 40 -3.72 12.23 9.48
N ALA A 41 -4.34 11.60 8.49
CA ALA A 41 -5.76 11.74 8.22
C ALA A 41 -6.64 11.23 9.40
N PRO A 42 -7.76 11.92 9.68
CA PRO A 42 -8.73 11.47 10.67
C PRO A 42 -9.52 10.24 10.21
N PRO A 43 -10.08 9.44 11.14
CA PRO A 43 -10.88 8.27 10.82
C PRO A 43 -12.37 8.62 10.58
N VAL A 44 -12.63 9.68 9.80
CA VAL A 44 -13.98 10.15 9.48
C VAL A 44 -14.23 9.99 7.98
N ASP A 45 -15.47 9.66 7.59
CA ASP A 45 -15.98 9.70 6.21
C ASP A 45 -15.03 9.14 5.13
N GLY A 46 -14.36 8.01 5.44
CA GLY A 46 -13.43 7.38 4.51
C GLY A 46 -12.14 8.16 4.25
N ALA A 47 -11.88 9.30 4.90
CA ALA A 47 -10.67 10.10 4.74
C ALA A 47 -9.39 9.29 5.00
N ALA A 48 -9.42 8.38 5.98
CA ALA A 48 -8.32 7.45 6.22
C ALA A 48 -8.15 6.40 5.10
N ASN A 49 -9.20 6.03 4.36
CA ASN A 49 -9.11 5.13 3.21
C ASN A 49 -8.47 5.84 2.03
N GLU A 50 -8.97 7.03 1.70
CA GLU A 50 -8.44 7.84 0.59
C GLU A 50 -7.00 8.29 0.84
N ALA A 51 -6.69 8.75 2.05
CA ALA A 51 -5.33 9.12 2.41
C ALA A 51 -4.35 7.95 2.30
N LEU A 52 -4.77 6.75 2.72
CA LEU A 52 -3.95 5.55 2.60
C LEU A 52 -3.75 5.14 1.14
N ARG A 53 -4.83 5.15 0.34
CA ARG A 53 -4.77 4.83 -1.09
C ARG A 53 -3.82 5.75 -1.84
N LYS A 54 -3.96 7.06 -1.62
CA LYS A 54 -3.09 8.08 -2.21
C LYS A 54 -1.65 7.92 -1.78
N TRP A 55 -1.42 7.64 -0.49
CA TRP A 55 -0.08 7.43 0.05
C TRP A 55 0.58 6.19 -0.56
N LEU A 56 -0.10 5.03 -0.56
CA LEU A 56 0.39 3.79 -1.18
C LEU A 56 0.74 3.98 -2.65
N ALA A 57 -0.15 4.61 -3.43
CA ALA A 57 0.08 4.91 -4.84
C ALA A 57 1.34 5.78 -5.05
N THR A 58 1.52 6.79 -4.18
CA THR A 58 2.68 7.69 -4.22
C THR A 58 3.99 6.97 -3.88
N GLU A 59 3.99 6.17 -2.80
CA GLU A 59 5.18 5.42 -2.37
C GLU A 59 5.60 4.38 -3.41
N LEU A 60 4.63 3.76 -4.09
CA LEU A 60 4.86 2.73 -5.10
C LEU A 60 5.07 3.30 -6.52
N GLY A 61 4.85 4.61 -6.72
CA GLY A 61 4.97 5.24 -8.05
C GLY A 61 3.93 4.75 -9.07
N ILE A 62 2.75 4.31 -8.63
CA ILE A 62 1.68 3.77 -9.49
C ILE A 62 0.43 4.66 -9.47
N PRO A 63 -0.45 4.56 -10.48
CA PRO A 63 -1.75 5.23 -10.43
C PRO A 63 -2.62 4.71 -9.29
N GLN A 64 -3.39 5.57 -8.61
CA GLN A 64 -4.32 5.15 -7.56
C GLN A 64 -5.35 4.13 -8.02
N ALA A 65 -5.70 4.12 -9.32
CA ALA A 65 -6.59 3.12 -9.92
C ALA A 65 -6.08 1.67 -9.75
N ARG A 66 -4.78 1.50 -9.51
CA ARG A 66 -4.15 0.21 -9.26
C ARG A 66 -4.03 -0.17 -7.77
N VAL A 67 -4.63 0.64 -6.91
CA VAL A 67 -4.68 0.42 -5.45
C VAL A 67 -6.13 0.27 -5.05
N THR A 68 -6.54 -0.95 -4.71
CA THR A 68 -7.93 -1.30 -4.42
C THR A 68 -8.07 -1.81 -3.00
N LEU A 69 -9.00 -1.23 -2.24
CA LEU A 69 -9.36 -1.74 -0.92
C LEU A 69 -10.24 -2.98 -1.10
N LEU A 70 -9.81 -4.12 -0.58
CA LEU A 70 -10.58 -5.36 -0.58
C LEU A 70 -11.48 -5.47 0.64
N ARG A 71 -10.92 -5.21 1.84
CA ARG A 71 -11.61 -5.40 3.13
C ARG A 71 -11.15 -4.39 4.17
N GLY A 72 -12.01 -4.12 5.16
CA GLY A 72 -11.64 -3.32 6.34
C GLY A 72 -11.87 -1.81 6.20
N ALA A 73 -12.80 -1.37 5.34
CA ALA A 73 -13.08 0.06 5.12
C ALA A 73 -13.40 0.84 6.40
N SER A 74 -14.07 0.21 7.37
CA SER A 74 -14.44 0.80 8.66
C SER A 74 -13.49 0.45 9.80
N GLY A 75 -12.43 -0.32 9.54
CA GLY A 75 -11.55 -0.89 10.55
C GLY A 75 -10.11 -0.38 10.49
N ARG A 76 -9.34 -0.67 11.55
CA ARG A 76 -7.88 -0.44 11.55
C ARG A 76 -7.14 -1.46 10.69
N ARG A 77 -7.62 -2.71 10.65
CA ARG A 77 -7.10 -3.74 9.76
C ARG A 77 -7.71 -3.56 8.38
N LYS A 78 -6.87 -3.43 7.37
CA LYS A 78 -7.28 -3.23 5.97
C LYS A 78 -6.52 -4.17 5.07
N GLN A 79 -7.19 -4.71 4.06
CA GLN A 79 -6.58 -5.54 3.04
C GLN A 79 -6.65 -4.81 1.71
N TRP A 80 -5.49 -4.61 1.07
CA TRP A 80 -5.36 -3.87 -0.18
C TRP A 80 -4.79 -4.77 -1.27
N ALA A 81 -5.40 -4.74 -2.45
CA ALA A 81 -4.81 -5.28 -3.67
C ALA A 81 -4.02 -4.19 -4.37
N ILE A 82 -2.77 -4.50 -4.70
CA ILE A 82 -1.87 -3.65 -5.45
C ILE A 82 -1.56 -4.32 -6.79
N ASP A 83 -1.94 -3.66 -7.86
CA ASP A 83 -1.52 -3.99 -9.22
C ASP A 83 -0.29 -3.13 -9.56
N ALA A 84 0.90 -3.68 -9.32
CA ALA A 84 2.16 -2.99 -9.62
C ALA A 84 2.97 -3.82 -10.61
N PRO A 85 3.59 -3.19 -11.63
CA PRO A 85 4.55 -3.90 -12.45
C PRO A 85 5.75 -4.30 -11.57
N GLU A 86 6.35 -5.46 -11.83
CA GLU A 86 7.47 -6.03 -11.06
C GLU A 86 8.78 -5.19 -11.14
N THR A 87 8.72 -3.98 -11.69
CA THR A 87 9.92 -3.21 -12.05
C THR A 87 10.63 -2.69 -10.80
N LYS A 88 11.80 -3.27 -10.51
CA LYS A 88 12.81 -2.87 -9.51
C LYS A 88 13.33 -1.41 -9.64
N GLN A 89 12.72 -0.52 -10.43
CA GLN A 89 13.44 0.61 -11.05
C GLN A 89 12.93 2.03 -10.76
N ALA A 90 12.03 2.27 -9.81
CA ALA A 90 11.61 3.65 -9.53
C ALA A 90 11.43 3.98 -8.05
N PHE A 91 12.41 3.66 -7.20
CA PHE A 91 12.31 3.96 -5.76
C PHE A 91 13.39 4.96 -5.32
N GLY A 92 13.19 6.23 -5.70
CA GLY A 92 14.02 7.35 -5.24
C GLY A 92 13.75 7.71 -3.78
N THR A 93 14.82 7.93 -3.01
CA THR A 93 14.85 8.29 -1.56
C THR A 93 14.48 7.13 -0.62
N ARG A 94 15.28 6.96 0.45
CA ARG A 94 15.35 5.86 1.45
C ARG A 94 14.02 5.20 1.90
N THR A 95 12.90 5.91 1.89
CA THR A 95 11.56 5.38 2.26
C THR A 95 10.91 4.57 1.14
N LYS A 96 11.09 5.00 -0.12
CA LYS A 96 10.46 4.36 -1.30
C LYS A 96 10.98 2.95 -1.56
N GLN A 97 12.22 2.66 -1.14
CA GLN A 97 12.83 1.35 -1.34
C GLN A 97 12.25 0.28 -0.40
N HIS A 98 11.82 0.67 0.80
CA HIS A 98 11.40 -0.28 1.83
C HIS A 98 10.04 -0.91 1.53
N LEU A 99 9.06 -0.15 1.04
CA LEU A 99 7.69 -0.66 0.89
C LEU A 99 7.61 -1.70 -0.23
N ALA A 100 8.20 -1.40 -1.40
CA ALA A 100 8.31 -2.38 -2.48
C ALA A 100 9.15 -3.60 -2.06
N GLN A 101 10.29 -3.39 -1.40
CA GLN A 101 11.09 -4.50 -0.90
C GLN A 101 10.34 -5.35 0.14
N LEU A 102 9.50 -4.76 1.01
CA LEU A 102 8.68 -5.51 1.97
C LEU A 102 7.51 -6.24 1.31
N CYS A 103 6.89 -5.64 0.29
CA CYS A 103 5.89 -6.33 -0.54
C CYS A 103 6.48 -7.56 -1.23
N PHE A 104 7.72 -7.46 -1.74
CA PHE A 104 8.31 -8.45 -2.64
C PHE A 104 9.33 -9.42 -1.97
N GLN A 105 9.97 -9.08 -0.85
CA GLN A 105 11.02 -9.93 -0.23
C GLN A 105 10.55 -10.87 0.86
N GLN A 106 9.38 -10.67 1.45
CA GLN A 106 8.84 -11.61 2.42
C GLN A 106 7.38 -11.89 2.10
N LYS A 107 7.12 -12.96 1.35
CA LYS A 107 5.91 -13.80 1.48
C LYS A 107 4.66 -13.08 2.01
N ALA A 108 4.29 -11.94 1.43
CA ALA A 108 3.06 -11.24 1.76
C ALA A 108 1.96 -12.01 1.04
N ARG A 109 1.61 -13.17 1.64
CA ARG A 109 0.62 -14.15 1.21
C ARG A 109 0.19 -13.92 -0.24
N LEU A 110 1.08 -14.24 -1.19
CA LEU A 110 0.78 -14.26 -2.61
C LEU A 110 -0.31 -15.32 -2.81
N GLN A 111 -1.56 -14.96 -2.55
CA GLN A 111 -2.68 -15.60 -3.20
C GLN A 111 -2.62 -15.10 -4.63
N LEU A 112 -1.81 -15.80 -5.43
CA LEU A 112 -2.03 -15.86 -6.87
C LEU A 112 -3.50 -16.26 -7.04
N LEU A 113 -4.32 -15.29 -7.44
CA LEU A 113 -5.62 -15.54 -8.03
C LEU A 113 -5.42 -15.74 -9.52
#